data_AF-A0A2M7ABK1-F1
#
_entry.id   AF-A0A2M7ABK1-F1
#
_cell.length_a   1.000
_cell.length_b   1.000
_cell.length_c   1.000
_cell.angle_alpha   90.00
_cell.angle_beta   90.00
_cell.angle_gamma   90.00
#
_symmetry.space_group_name_H-M   'P 1'
#
loop_
_entity.id
_entity.type
_entity.pdbx_description
1 polymer ?
#
loop_
_entity_poly.entity_id
_entity_poly.type
_entity_poly.pdbx_seq_one_letter_code
_entity_poly.pdbx_strand_id
1 'polypeptide(L)' 'MESLPMPTGASWFYQYSLGGILFIFGLYICLKSGAIDLKKREGKQIIAILIGGFLFFLSFHFFFQFIAPYLGK' A
#
# COMPACT_ATOMS: atom_id res chain seq x y z
N MET A 1 -8.95 -11.45 29.40
CA MET A 1 -8.97 -10.80 28.08
C MET A 1 -7.53 -10.76 27.60
N GLU A 2 -7.18 -11.65 26.68
CA GLU A 2 -5.84 -11.72 26.09
C GLU A 2 -5.61 -10.39 25.35
N SER A 3 -4.63 -9.61 25.77
CA SER A 3 -4.31 -8.34 25.12
C SER A 3 -3.82 -8.64 23.71
N LEU A 4 -4.61 -8.28 22.70
CA LEU A 4 -4.19 -8.37 21.31
C LEU A 4 -2.80 -7.70 21.17
N PRO A 5 -1.85 -8.33 20.45
CA PRO A 5 -0.54 -7.75 20.30
C PRO A 5 -0.68 -6.35 19.72
N MET A 6 -0.16 -5.36 20.43
CA MET A 6 -0.11 -3.98 19.94
C MET A 6 0.50 -4.00 18.54
N PRO A 7 -0.14 -3.42 17.52
CA PRO A 7 0.46 -3.35 16.19
C PRO A 7 1.82 -2.69 16.33
N THR A 8 2.87 -3.48 16.12
CA THR A 8 4.25 -3.02 16.26
C THR A 8 4.71 -2.50 14.91
N GLY A 9 5.85 -1.80 14.87
CA GLY A 9 6.46 -1.45 13.60
C GLY A 9 6.78 -2.66 12.73
N ALA A 10 6.99 -3.84 13.34
CA ALA A 10 7.15 -5.10 12.61
C ALA A 10 5.87 -5.53 11.89
N SER A 11 4.69 -5.36 12.51
CA SER A 11 3.40 -5.65 11.87
C SER A 11 3.16 -4.74 10.65
N TRP A 12 3.43 -3.44 10.80
CA TRP A 12 3.32 -2.48 9.70
C TRP A 12 4.29 -2.85 8.56
N PHE A 13 5.56 -3.11 8.90
CA PHE A 13 6.59 -3.47 7.91
C PHE A 13 6.23 -4.75 7.14
N TYR A 14 5.76 -5.79 7.83
CA TYR A 14 5.33 -7.03 7.19
C TYR A 14 4.19 -6.80 6.20
N GLN A 15 3.15 -6.07 6.61
CA GLN A 15 1.98 -5.81 5.78
C GLN A 15 2.33 -5.05 4.51
N TYR A 16 3.14 -3.99 4.61
CA TYR A 16 3.48 -3.15 3.46
C TYR A 16 4.64 -3.70 2.62
N SER A 17 5.53 -4.52 3.19
CA SER A 17 6.58 -5.18 2.41
C SER A 17 6.03 -6.39 1.65
N LEU A 18 5.44 -7.37 2.35
CA LEU A 18 4.88 -8.56 1.71
C LEU A 18 3.69 -8.18 0.82
N GLY A 19 2.80 -7.33 1.32
CA GLY A 19 1.69 -6.79 0.53
C GLY A 19 2.16 -5.98 -0.67
N GLY A 20 3.24 -5.19 -0.51
CA GLY A 20 3.85 -4.43 -1.61
C GLY A 20 4.42 -5.34 -2.70
N ILE A 21 5.12 -6.42 -2.33
CA ILE A 21 5.64 -7.41 -3.29
C ILE A 21 4.48 -8.06 -4.06
N LEU A 22 3.43 -8.51 -3.36
CA LEU A 22 2.25 -9.10 -3.99
C LEU A 22 1.53 -8.10 -4.91
N PHE A 23 1.42 -6.85 -4.49
CA PHE A 23 0.82 -5.77 -5.27
C PHE A 23 1.61 -5.52 -6.57
N ILE A 24 2.93 -5.35 -6.50
CA ILE A 24 3.78 -5.14 -7.68
C ILE A 24 3.71 -6.36 -8.60
N PHE A 25 3.74 -7.57 -8.06
CA PHE A 25 3.64 -8.79 -8.85
C PHE A 25 2.29 -8.90 -9.58
N GLY A 26 1.18 -8.60 -8.89
CA GLY A 26 -0.14 -8.53 -9.49
C GLY A 26 -0.22 -7.46 -10.58
N LEU A 27 0.32 -6.27 -10.32
CA LEU A 27 0.39 -5.18 -11.30
C LEU A 27 1.17 -5.61 -12.56
N TYR A 28 2.32 -6.27 -12.35
CA TYR A 28 3.14 -6.80 -13.44
C TYR A 28 2.38 -7.83 -14.28
N ILE A 29 1.64 -8.74 -13.66
CA ILE A 29 0.81 -9.71 -14.38
C ILE A 29 -0.29 -9.00 -15.18
N CYS A 30 -1.01 -8.04 -14.59
CA CYS A 30 -2.06 -7.28 -15.27
C CYS A 30 -1.53 -6.51 -16.50
N LEU A 31 -0.33 -5.95 -16.40
CA LEU A 31 0.32 -5.27 -17.51
C LEU A 31 0.76 -6.26 -18.60
N LYS A 32 1.35 -7.40 -18.19
CA LYS A 32 1.85 -8.41 -19.12
C LYS A 32 0.73 -9.17 -19.85
N SER A 33 -0.41 -9.36 -19.21
CA SER A 33 -1.58 -9.99 -19.83
C SER A 33 -2.33 -9.08 -20.81
N GLY A 34 -1.97 -7.80 -20.88
CA GLY A 34 -2.68 -6.80 -21.67
C GLY A 34 -4.03 -6.41 -21.07
N ALA A 35 -4.33 -6.81 -19.82
CA ALA A 35 -5.56 -6.41 -19.13
C ALA A 35 -5.63 -4.90 -18.91
N ILE A 36 -4.48 -4.23 -18.80
CA ILE A 36 -4.37 -2.77 -18.74
C ILE A 36 -3.52 -2.27 -19.90
N ASP A 37 -4.15 -1.51 -20.80
CA ASP A 37 -3.46 -0.89 -21.93
C ASP A 37 -2.85 0.47 -21.53
N LEU A 38 -1.53 0.48 -21.31
CA LEU A 38 -0.77 1.69 -20.98
C LEU A 38 -0.70 2.72 -22.12
N LYS A 39 -1.09 2.37 -23.34
CA LYS A 39 -1.15 3.35 -24.45
C LYS A 39 -2.36 4.27 -24.31
N LYS A 40 -3.43 3.80 -23.66
CA LYS A 40 -4.64 4.58 -23.39
C LYS A 40 -4.48 5.43 -22.14
N ARG A 41 -5.08 6.63 -22.17
CA ARG A 41 -5.10 7.53 -21.01
C ARG A 41 -5.72 6.87 -19.78
N GLU A 42 -6.78 6.09 -19.99
CA GLU A 42 -7.48 5.35 -18.94
C GLU A 42 -6.57 4.33 -18.26
N GLY A 43 -5.80 3.54 -19.02
CA GLY A 43 -4.87 2.57 -18.43
C GLY A 43 -3.78 3.23 -17.58
N LYS A 44 -3.26 4.38 -18.04
CA LYS A 44 -2.31 5.20 -17.24
C LYS A 44 -2.95 5.74 -15.96
N GLN A 45 -4.20 6.20 -16.04
CA GLN A 45 -4.95 6.67 -14.86
C GLN A 45 -5.20 5.56 -13.85
N ILE A 46 -5.58 4.37 -14.31
CA ILE A 46 -5.80 3.20 -13.44
C ILE A 46 -4.51 2.85 -12.69
N ILE A 47 -3.38 2.76 -13.39
CA ILE A 47 -2.09 2.47 -12.76
C ILE A 47 -1.67 3.58 -11.78
N ALA A 48 -1.88 4.85 -12.15
CA ALA A 48 -1.61 5.97 -11.27
C ALA A 48 -2.46 5.93 -10.00
N ILE A 49 -3.75 5.58 -10.11
CA ILE A 49 -4.66 5.44 -8.95
C ILE A 49 -4.24 4.26 -8.08
N LEU A 50 -3.88 3.12 -8.67
CA LEU A 50 -3.46 1.93 -7.91
C LEU A 50 -2.18 2.20 -7.13
N ILE A 51 -1.15 2.71 -7.81
CA ILE A 51 0.14 3.02 -7.16
C ILE A 51 -0.03 4.16 -6.16
N GLY A 52 -0.74 5.23 -6.55
CA GLY A 52 -0.99 6.37 -5.69
C GLY A 52 -1.81 6.00 -4.45
N GLY A 53 -2.83 5.17 -4.61
CA GLY A 53 -3.65 4.65 -3.51
C GLY A 53 -2.83 3.79 -2.55
N PHE A 54 -1.98 2.91 -3.06
CA PHE A 54 -1.07 2.11 -2.22
C PHE A 54 -0.12 2.99 -1.41
N LEU A 55 0.56 3.95 -2.07
CA LEU A 55 1.49 4.86 -1.39
C LEU A 55 0.78 5.76 -0.38
N PHE A 56 -0.40 6.29 -0.73
CA PHE A 56 -1.21 7.09 0.18
C PHE A 56 -1.58 6.28 1.42
N PHE A 57 -2.06 5.05 1.26
CA PHE A 57 -2.50 4.22 2.37
C PHE A 57 -1.33 3.80 3.28
N LEU A 58 -0.17 3.51 2.67
CA LEU A 58 1.10 3.28 3.37
C LEU A 58 1.49 4.49 4.22
N SER A 59 1.56 5.68 3.63
CA SER A 59 1.91 6.92 4.34
C SER A 59 0.88 7.30 5.40
N PHE A 60 -0.41 7.09 5.13
CA PHE A 60 -1.49 7.34 6.06
C PHE A 60 -1.35 6.45 7.30
N HIS A 61 -1.18 5.14 7.13
CA HIS A 61 -0.94 4.23 8.25
C HIS A 61 0.35 4.57 8.99
N PHE A 62 1.42 4.93 8.27
CA PHE A 62 2.66 5.34 8.91
C PHE A 62 2.45 6.56 9.82
N PHE A 63 1.77 7.59 9.31
CA PHE A 63 1.46 8.79 10.07
C PHE A 63 0.66 8.46 11.34
N PHE A 64 -0.44 7.71 11.23
CA PHE A 64 -1.28 7.40 12.39
C PHE A 64 -0.60 6.46 13.39
N GLN A 65 0.25 5.55 12.92
CA GLN A 65 0.93 4.59 13.79
C GLN A 65 2.12 5.21 14.53
N PHE A 66 2.88 6.09 13.86
CA PHE A 66 4.19 6.55 14.36
C PHE A 66 4.29 8.04 14.62
N ILE A 67 3.42 8.88 14.05
CA ILE A 67 3.51 10.34 14.18
C ILE A 67 2.38 10.86 15.06
N ALA A 68 1.14 10.50 14.76
CA ALA A 68 -0.04 10.95 15.47
C ALA A 68 0.00 10.74 17.00
N PRO A 69 0.53 9.61 17.54
CA PRO A 69 0.62 9.41 18.99
C PRO A 69 1.55 10.39 19.71
N TYR A 70 2.43 11.08 18.98
CA TYR A 70 3.37 12.06 19.53
C TYR A 70 2.93 13.51 19.33
N LEU A 71 1.86 13.76 18.57
CA LEU A 71 1.34 15.12 18.33
C LEU A 71 0.47 15.65 19.48
N GLY A 72 -0.05 14.76 20.32
CA GLY A 72 -0.90 15.10 21.48
C GLY A 72 -0.18 15.03 22.84
N LYS A 73 1.15 14.86 22.83
CA LYS A 73 2.02 14.98 24.00
C LYS A 73 2.77 16.29 23.92
#